data_AF-A0A661WLV8-F1
#
_entry.id   AF-A0A661WLV8-F1
#
_cell.length_a   1.000
_cell.length_b   1.000
_cell.length_c   1.000
_cell.angle_alpha   90.00
_cell.angle_beta   90.00
_cell.angle_gamma   90.00
#
_symmetry.space_group_name_H-M   'P 1'
#
loop_
_entity.id
_entity.type
_entity.pdbx_description
1 polymer ?
#
loop_
_entity_poly.entity_id
_entity_poly.type
_entity_poly.pdbx_seq_one_letter_code
_entity_poly.pdbx_strand_id
1 'polypeptide(L)'
;MKHLIKKIPILRSIARIVYFTFIAPLKSFPGSENYWKQRYKSGGNSGAGSYHKLAEFKAQVLNSFVIDKQISSIIEYGCGDGNQLRLSEYPSYIGLDVSPEAISQCKNIFSNDETKTFKLMDEYANELAELTLSLDVISHLVEDNVFFTYMEQLFDSSSKFVIIYSSNTEKQSSFQAAHVKHRQFSRWIENIKQEWNLIKHIPNKYPYTGEDQASSLVDFYIYEKS
;
A
#
# COMPACT_ATOMS: atom_id res chain seq x y z
N MET A 1 11.80 10.92 29.18
CA MET A 1 11.36 9.51 29.40
C MET A 1 11.06 8.72 28.12
N LYS A 2 10.26 9.24 27.15
CA LYS A 2 9.95 8.52 25.88
C LYS A 2 11.19 8.09 25.05
N HIS A 3 12.30 8.83 25.14
CA HIS A 3 13.55 8.51 24.43
C HIS A 3 14.42 7.44 25.11
N LEU A 4 14.30 7.23 26.43
CA LEU A 4 15.09 6.21 27.14
C LEU A 4 14.50 4.80 26.94
N ILE A 5 13.17 4.70 26.92
CA ILE A 5 12.43 3.43 26.75
C ILE A 5 12.70 2.81 25.36
N LYS A 6 13.04 3.61 24.35
CA LYS A 6 13.34 3.15 22.99
C LYS A 6 14.67 2.39 22.85
N LYS A 7 15.62 2.57 23.77
CA LYS A 7 17.00 2.07 23.62
C LYS A 7 17.29 0.72 24.31
N ILE A 8 16.34 0.17 25.06
CA ILE A 8 16.54 -1.11 25.77
C ILE A 8 15.54 -2.14 25.23
N PRO A 9 16.00 -3.20 24.51
CA PRO A 9 15.13 -4.17 23.82
C PRO A 9 14.09 -4.83 24.73
N ILE A 10 14.47 -5.15 25.97
CA ILE A 10 13.60 -5.82 26.95
C ILE A 10 12.44 -4.90 27.39
N LEU A 11 12.72 -3.62 27.64
CA LEU A 11 11.71 -2.61 27.97
C LEU A 11 10.75 -2.36 26.80
N ARG A 12 11.24 -2.43 25.55
CA ARG A 12 10.41 -2.34 24.34
C ARG A 12 9.46 -3.54 24.21
N SER A 13 9.93 -4.75 24.49
CA SER A 13 9.10 -5.97 24.46
C SER A 13 8.02 -5.96 25.55
N ILE A 14 8.37 -5.55 26.77
CA ILE A 14 7.41 -5.44 27.89
C ILE A 14 6.37 -4.35 27.59
N ALA A 15 6.78 -3.18 27.12
CA ALA A 15 5.86 -2.10 26.75
C ALA A 15 4.92 -2.53 25.60
N ARG A 16 5.41 -3.31 24.64
CA ARG A 16 4.61 -3.88 23.56
C ARG A 16 3.56 -4.85 24.09
N ILE A 17 3.96 -5.77 24.97
CA ILE A 17 3.02 -6.70 25.62
C ILE A 17 1.95 -5.91 26.37
N VAL A 18 2.33 -4.98 27.24
CA VAL A 18 1.37 -4.18 28.03
C VAL A 18 0.39 -3.44 27.12
N TYR A 19 0.88 -2.79 26.05
CA TYR A 19 0.02 -2.08 25.12
C TYR A 19 -1.01 -3.01 24.46
N PHE A 20 -0.57 -4.13 23.88
CA PHE A 20 -1.47 -5.01 23.15
C PHE A 20 -2.39 -5.83 24.06
N THR A 21 -1.97 -6.13 25.29
CA THR A 21 -2.81 -6.85 26.26
C THR A 21 -3.85 -5.96 26.93
N PHE A 22 -3.50 -4.72 27.27
CA PHE A 22 -4.36 -3.88 28.12
C PHE A 22 -4.90 -2.61 27.46
N ILE A 23 -4.23 -2.07 26.44
CA ILE A 23 -4.58 -0.75 25.86
C ILE A 23 -5.25 -0.91 24.49
N ALA A 24 -4.67 -1.72 23.60
CA ALA A 24 -5.19 -1.92 22.24
C ALA A 24 -6.64 -2.46 22.24
N PRO A 25 -7.04 -3.42 23.10
CA PRO A 25 -8.42 -3.92 23.11
C PRO A 25 -9.46 -2.87 23.53
N LEU A 26 -9.05 -1.82 24.26
CA LEU A 26 -9.93 -0.74 24.70
C LEU A 26 -10.19 0.30 23.61
N LYS A 27 -9.44 0.27 22.50
CA LYS A 27 -9.61 1.21 21.38
C LYS A 27 -10.46 0.57 20.28
N SER A 28 -11.61 1.18 19.99
CA SER A 28 -12.37 0.84 18.80
C SER A 28 -11.61 1.28 17.54
N PHE A 29 -11.51 0.38 16.56
CA PHE A 29 -10.97 0.71 15.25
C PHE A 29 -12.04 1.45 14.43
N PRO A 30 -11.79 2.69 13.97
CA PRO A 30 -12.83 3.52 13.34
C PRO A 30 -13.16 3.11 11.89
N GLY A 31 -12.52 2.05 11.41
CA GLY A 31 -12.55 1.58 10.03
C GLY A 31 -11.36 2.08 9.20
N SER A 32 -11.04 1.36 8.12
CA SER A 32 -9.81 1.54 7.33
C SER A 32 -9.73 2.94 6.72
N GLU A 33 -10.82 3.42 6.13
CA GLU A 33 -10.90 4.74 5.52
C GLU A 33 -10.71 5.86 6.54
N ASN A 34 -11.47 5.82 7.64
CA ASN A 34 -11.40 6.82 8.71
C ASN A 34 -10.03 6.84 9.39
N TYR A 35 -9.39 5.67 9.54
CA TYR A 35 -8.05 5.57 10.07
C TYR A 35 -7.06 6.38 9.22
N TRP A 36 -7.05 6.20 7.90
CA TRP A 36 -6.13 6.89 7.00
C TRP A 36 -6.42 8.38 6.87
N LYS A 37 -7.70 8.77 6.79
CA LYS A 37 -8.12 10.19 6.84
C LYS A 37 -7.60 10.87 8.12
N GLN A 38 -7.81 10.28 9.29
CA GLN A 38 -7.35 10.84 10.56
C GLN A 38 -5.82 10.86 10.67
N ARG A 39 -5.14 9.83 10.15
CA ARG A 39 -3.68 9.76 10.15
C ARG A 39 -3.06 10.92 9.39
N TYR A 40 -3.48 11.19 8.16
CA TYR A 40 -2.94 12.31 7.39
C TYR A 40 -3.37 13.66 7.95
N LYS A 41 -4.63 13.81 8.37
CA LYS A 41 -5.13 15.03 9.02
C LYS A 41 -4.34 15.40 10.28
N SER A 42 -3.78 14.43 10.99
CA SER A 42 -2.94 14.66 12.18
C SER A 42 -1.45 14.83 11.86
N GLY A 43 -1.08 14.97 10.59
CA GLY A 43 0.32 15.14 10.15
C GLY A 43 1.10 13.83 10.07
N GLY A 44 0.42 12.69 10.09
CA GLY A 44 1.01 11.39 9.79
C GLY A 44 1.34 11.23 8.29
N ASN A 45 1.96 10.10 7.95
CA ASN A 45 2.49 9.85 6.62
C ASN A 45 2.16 8.43 6.11
N SER A 46 2.56 8.09 4.88
CA SER A 46 2.30 6.80 4.22
C SER A 46 2.93 5.57 4.90
N GLY A 47 3.80 5.76 5.91
CA GLY A 47 4.41 4.67 6.67
C GLY A 47 5.74 4.19 6.09
N ALA A 48 6.48 3.39 6.89
CA ALA A 48 7.90 3.10 6.63
C ALA A 48 8.19 2.42 5.29
N GLY A 49 7.24 1.66 4.74
CA GLY A 49 7.38 1.00 3.45
C GLY A 49 7.67 1.97 2.30
N SER A 50 7.21 3.22 2.40
CA SER A 50 7.34 4.24 1.37
C SER A 50 8.54 5.16 1.56
N TYR A 51 9.52 4.81 2.40
CA TYR A 51 10.73 5.62 2.62
C TYR A 51 12.03 4.82 2.49
N HIS A 52 13.13 5.56 2.30
CA HIS A 52 14.50 5.04 2.30
C HIS A 52 14.68 3.84 1.33
N LYS A 53 15.49 2.86 1.73
CA LYS A 53 15.81 1.69 0.92
C LYS A 53 14.60 0.86 0.48
N LEU A 54 13.49 0.87 1.24
CA LEU A 54 12.26 0.17 0.85
C LEU A 54 11.60 0.89 -0.33
N ALA A 55 11.55 2.21 -0.31
CA ALA A 55 11.05 3.02 -1.42
C ALA A 55 11.92 2.91 -2.67
N GLU A 56 13.25 2.90 -2.49
CA GLU A 56 14.21 2.73 -3.58
C GLU A 56 14.06 1.35 -4.26
N PHE A 57 13.93 0.28 -3.47
CA PHE A 57 13.66 -1.05 -4.01
C PHE A 57 12.34 -1.09 -4.80
N LYS A 58 11.28 -0.49 -4.24
CA LYS A 58 9.99 -0.40 -4.93
C LYS A 58 10.12 0.35 -6.27
N ALA A 59 10.73 1.53 -6.25
CA ALA A 59 10.90 2.36 -7.44
C ALA A 59 11.73 1.64 -8.51
N GLN A 60 12.81 0.95 -8.12
CA GLN A 60 13.64 0.19 -9.05
C GLN A 60 12.82 -0.88 -9.80
N VAL A 61 12.02 -1.67 -9.07
CA VAL A 61 11.19 -2.72 -9.68
C VAL A 61 10.14 -2.11 -10.60
N LEU A 62 9.42 -1.08 -10.13
CA LEU A 62 8.31 -0.48 -10.87
C LEU A 62 8.78 0.29 -12.12
N ASN A 63 9.85 1.10 -12.02
CA ASN A 63 10.37 1.84 -13.17
C ASN A 63 10.92 0.89 -14.23
N SER A 64 11.64 -0.17 -13.83
CA SER A 64 12.11 -1.18 -14.77
C SER A 64 10.93 -1.85 -15.49
N PHE A 65 9.87 -2.19 -14.76
CA PHE A 65 8.68 -2.80 -15.36
C PHE A 65 7.99 -1.85 -16.36
N VAL A 66 7.81 -0.58 -16.00
CA VAL A 66 7.20 0.44 -16.86
C VAL A 66 7.98 0.59 -18.17
N ILE A 67 9.32 0.61 -18.09
CA ILE A 67 10.20 0.70 -19.27
C ILE A 67 10.11 -0.59 -20.10
N ASP A 68 10.32 -1.76 -19.48
CA ASP A 68 10.40 -3.06 -20.16
C ASP A 68 9.09 -3.43 -20.88
N LYS A 69 7.94 -3.11 -20.26
CA LYS A 69 6.61 -3.37 -20.80
C LYS A 69 6.03 -2.20 -21.58
N GLN A 70 6.79 -1.10 -21.71
CA GLN A 70 6.39 0.12 -22.41
C GLN A 70 5.02 0.64 -21.95
N ILE A 71 4.81 0.67 -20.64
CA ILE A 71 3.55 1.09 -20.03
C ILE A 71 3.35 2.59 -20.24
N SER A 72 2.20 2.97 -20.80
CA SER A 72 1.85 4.34 -21.15
C SER A 72 0.94 5.03 -20.14
N SER A 73 0.16 4.26 -19.36
CA SER A 73 -0.81 4.79 -18.39
C SER A 73 -0.86 3.93 -17.14
N ILE A 74 -0.86 4.60 -15.99
CA ILE A 74 -0.85 3.99 -14.66
C ILE A 74 -1.99 4.56 -13.80
N ILE A 75 -2.71 3.70 -13.09
CA ILE A 75 -3.55 4.09 -11.94
C ILE A 75 -2.96 3.47 -10.67
N GLU A 76 -2.74 4.25 -9.62
CA GLU A 76 -2.33 3.76 -8.30
C GLU A 76 -3.43 3.95 -7.28
N TYR A 77 -3.86 2.85 -6.67
CA TYR A 77 -4.85 2.84 -5.60
C TYR A 77 -4.17 2.94 -4.25
N GLY A 78 -4.41 4.04 -3.54
CA GLY A 78 -3.80 4.38 -2.25
C GLY A 78 -2.44 5.06 -2.40
N CYS A 79 -2.36 6.09 -3.25
CA CYS A 79 -1.09 6.78 -3.56
C CYS A 79 -0.45 7.52 -2.38
N GLY A 80 -1.22 7.72 -1.29
CA GLY A 80 -0.75 8.36 -0.08
C GLY A 80 -0.22 9.76 -0.29
N ASP A 81 0.82 10.12 0.46
CA ASP A 81 1.50 11.42 0.39
C ASP A 81 2.41 11.61 -0.83
N GLY A 82 2.41 10.67 -1.78
CA GLY A 82 3.21 10.74 -2.99
C GLY A 82 4.71 10.56 -2.77
N ASN A 83 5.16 10.17 -1.57
CA ASN A 83 6.59 10.01 -1.31
C ASN A 83 7.22 8.92 -2.18
N GLN A 84 6.53 7.81 -2.38
CA GLN A 84 6.96 6.75 -3.31
C GLN A 84 7.01 7.26 -4.76
N LEU A 85 5.98 8.01 -5.18
CA LEU A 85 5.83 8.54 -6.54
C LEU A 85 6.95 9.52 -6.94
N ARG A 86 7.62 10.16 -5.97
CA ARG A 86 8.79 11.02 -6.25
C ARG A 86 9.96 10.27 -6.88
N LEU A 87 10.02 8.96 -6.71
CA LEU A 87 11.06 8.09 -7.27
C LEU A 87 10.63 7.43 -8.57
N SER A 88 9.43 7.75 -9.07
CA SER A 88 8.81 7.06 -10.19
C SER A 88 8.91 7.84 -11.49
N GLU A 89 9.18 7.11 -12.58
CA GLU A 89 9.27 7.66 -13.93
C GLU A 89 8.10 7.12 -14.78
N TYR A 90 6.92 7.69 -14.56
CA TYR A 90 5.66 7.24 -15.15
C TYR A 90 5.20 8.19 -16.27
N PRO A 91 4.85 7.71 -17.47
CA PRO A 91 4.44 8.57 -18.60
C PRO A 91 3.09 9.29 -18.40
N SER A 92 2.13 8.62 -17.76
CA SER A 92 0.84 9.18 -17.38
C SER A 92 0.33 8.45 -16.15
N TYR A 93 -0.13 9.20 -15.15
CA TYR A 93 -0.41 8.66 -13.82
C TYR A 93 -1.65 9.27 -13.20
N ILE A 94 -2.51 8.42 -12.65
CA ILE A 94 -3.63 8.80 -11.79
C ILE A 94 -3.40 8.20 -10.40
N GLY A 95 -3.25 9.05 -9.40
CA GLY A 95 -3.18 8.65 -7.99
C GLY A 95 -4.55 8.77 -7.34
N LEU A 96 -5.06 7.67 -6.80
CA LEU A 96 -6.30 7.62 -6.03
C LEU A 96 -6.00 7.44 -4.55
N ASP A 97 -6.69 8.17 -3.68
CA ASP A 97 -6.59 7.98 -2.23
C ASP A 97 -7.90 8.35 -1.54
N VAL A 98 -8.17 7.77 -0.37
CA VAL A 98 -9.35 8.10 0.43
C VAL A 98 -9.17 9.40 1.22
N SER A 99 -7.93 9.86 1.42
CA SER A 99 -7.62 11.04 2.24
C SER A 99 -7.53 12.33 1.41
N PRO A 100 -8.39 13.34 1.67
CA PRO A 100 -8.27 14.68 1.10
C PRO A 100 -6.90 15.32 1.38
N GLU A 101 -6.35 15.11 2.58
CA GLU A 101 -5.04 15.64 2.95
C GLU A 101 -3.90 14.98 2.17
N ALA A 102 -3.97 13.68 1.86
CA ALA A 102 -3.01 13.00 1.01
C ALA A 102 -3.07 13.52 -0.45
N ILE A 103 -4.28 13.63 -1.00
CA ILE A 103 -4.49 14.19 -2.35
C ILE A 103 -4.02 15.64 -2.45
N SER A 104 -4.29 16.47 -1.44
CA SER A 104 -3.82 17.85 -1.40
C SER A 104 -2.30 17.94 -1.39
N GLN A 105 -1.62 17.08 -0.61
CA GLN A 105 -0.15 17.01 -0.61
C GLN A 105 0.38 16.66 -1.99
N CYS A 106 -0.15 15.62 -2.63
CA CYS A 106 0.26 15.23 -3.97
C CYS A 106 0.06 16.35 -5.00
N LYS A 107 -1.11 17.01 -5.02
CA LYS A 107 -1.39 18.14 -5.92
C LYS A 107 -0.39 19.29 -5.72
N ASN A 108 0.02 19.56 -4.49
CA ASN A 108 1.01 20.60 -4.20
C ASN A 108 2.43 20.18 -4.63
N ILE A 109 2.79 18.92 -4.41
CA ILE A 109 4.13 18.39 -4.72
C ILE A 109 4.36 18.33 -6.23
N PHE A 110 3.35 17.95 -6.99
CA PHE A 110 3.41 17.70 -8.42
C PHE A 110 2.66 18.78 -9.22
N SER A 111 2.54 20.01 -8.69
CA SER A 111 1.72 21.07 -9.28
C SER A 111 2.13 21.49 -10.69
N ASN A 112 3.39 21.24 -11.05
CA ASN A 112 3.97 21.59 -12.36
C ASN A 112 4.13 20.36 -13.27
N ASP A 113 3.54 19.22 -12.92
CA ASP A 113 3.67 17.98 -13.67
C ASP A 113 2.30 17.56 -14.22
N GLU A 114 2.03 17.95 -15.47
CA GLU A 114 0.76 17.70 -16.15
C GLU A 114 0.51 16.21 -16.45
N THR A 115 1.53 15.36 -16.30
CA THR A 115 1.38 13.91 -16.49
C THR A 115 0.73 13.22 -15.29
N LYS A 116 0.55 13.93 -14.17
CA LYS A 116 0.07 13.39 -12.90
C LYS A 116 -1.25 14.03 -12.50
N THR A 117 -2.27 13.21 -12.31
CA THR A 117 -3.56 13.61 -11.78
C THR A 117 -3.82 12.91 -10.45
N PHE A 118 -4.46 13.61 -9.52
CA PHE A 118 -4.79 13.07 -8.19
C PHE A 118 -6.25 13.28 -7.88
N LYS A 119 -6.94 12.20 -7.49
CA LYS A 119 -8.38 12.19 -7.22
C LYS A 119 -8.69 11.47 -5.93
N LEU A 120 -9.75 11.88 -5.26
CA LEU A 120 -10.29 11.08 -4.18
C LEU A 120 -10.88 9.77 -4.74
N MET A 121 -10.90 8.72 -3.93
CA MET A 121 -11.50 7.44 -4.31
C MET A 121 -12.99 7.57 -4.70
N ASP A 122 -13.72 8.52 -4.13
CA ASP A 122 -15.13 8.80 -4.49
C ASP A 122 -15.28 9.61 -5.78
N GLU A 123 -14.20 10.21 -6.28
CA GLU A 123 -14.10 10.89 -7.58
C GLU A 123 -13.66 9.94 -8.71
N TYR A 124 -13.33 8.68 -8.41
CA TYR A 124 -13.01 7.67 -9.40
C TYR A 124 -14.22 7.43 -10.32
N ALA A 125 -14.03 7.61 -11.62
CA ALA A 125 -15.07 7.63 -12.63
C ALA A 125 -14.87 6.53 -13.69
N ASN A 126 -14.39 5.35 -13.25
CA ASN A 126 -14.11 4.19 -14.09
C ASN A 126 -13.01 4.45 -15.14
N GLU A 127 -12.03 5.29 -14.82
CA GLU A 127 -10.84 5.45 -15.65
C GLU A 127 -10.11 4.11 -15.79
N LEU A 128 -9.53 3.90 -16.97
CA LEU A 128 -8.75 2.71 -17.31
C LEU A 128 -7.29 3.08 -17.51
N ALA A 129 -6.41 2.13 -17.19
CA ALA A 129 -4.98 2.23 -17.46
C ALA A 129 -4.43 0.91 -17.99
N GLU A 130 -3.22 0.95 -18.55
CA GLU A 130 -2.48 -0.26 -18.91
C GLU A 130 -1.98 -1.01 -17.67
N LEU A 131 -1.61 -0.27 -16.62
CA LEU A 131 -1.12 -0.82 -15.36
C LEU A 131 -1.91 -0.22 -14.19
N THR A 132 -2.36 -1.08 -13.28
CA THR A 132 -2.85 -0.64 -11.97
C THR A 132 -1.93 -1.11 -10.85
N LEU A 133 -1.76 -0.27 -9.83
CA LEU A 133 -0.84 -0.48 -8.73
C LEU A 133 -1.59 -0.51 -7.39
N SER A 134 -1.20 -1.47 -6.55
CA SER A 134 -1.57 -1.52 -5.13
C SER A 134 -0.31 -1.69 -4.29
N LEU A 135 0.15 -0.62 -3.65
CA LEU A 135 1.43 -0.59 -2.95
C LEU A 135 1.23 -0.42 -1.44
N ASP A 136 1.47 -1.49 -0.67
CA ASP A 136 1.27 -1.51 0.79
C ASP A 136 -0.19 -1.23 1.23
N VAL A 137 -1.21 -1.45 0.39
CA VAL A 137 -2.61 -1.10 0.72
C VAL A 137 -3.44 -2.28 1.23
N ILE A 138 -3.35 -3.44 0.58
CA ILE A 138 -4.27 -4.57 0.81
C ILE A 138 -4.35 -4.99 2.29
N SER A 139 -3.21 -5.04 2.99
CA SER A 139 -3.17 -5.42 4.40
C SER A 139 -3.81 -4.39 5.33
N HIS A 140 -4.12 -3.19 4.83
CA HIS A 140 -4.79 -2.12 5.58
C HIS A 140 -6.29 -2.04 5.29
N LEU A 141 -6.85 -2.94 4.49
CA LEU A 141 -8.29 -3.07 4.23
C LEU A 141 -8.87 -4.11 5.19
N VAL A 142 -9.21 -3.69 6.41
CA VAL A 142 -9.59 -4.59 7.51
C VAL A 142 -10.98 -5.19 7.31
N GLU A 143 -11.91 -4.39 6.79
CA GLU A 143 -13.28 -4.78 6.49
C GLU A 143 -13.34 -5.57 5.18
N ASP A 144 -14.11 -6.66 5.15
CA ASP A 144 -14.12 -7.58 4.01
C ASP A 144 -14.80 -6.98 2.77
N ASN A 145 -15.91 -6.26 2.94
CA ASN A 145 -16.56 -5.54 1.85
C ASN A 145 -15.63 -4.50 1.22
N VAL A 146 -14.89 -3.74 2.03
CA VAL A 146 -13.92 -2.75 1.55
C VAL A 146 -12.81 -3.43 0.75
N PHE A 147 -12.29 -4.56 1.24
CA PHE A 147 -11.30 -5.36 0.51
C PHE A 147 -11.84 -5.87 -0.83
N PHE A 148 -13.03 -6.46 -0.87
CA PHE A 148 -13.57 -7.01 -2.12
C PHE A 148 -13.85 -5.93 -3.16
N THR A 149 -14.50 -4.83 -2.78
CA THR A 149 -14.74 -3.69 -3.68
C THR A 149 -13.42 -3.10 -4.20
N TYR A 150 -12.41 -2.96 -3.34
CA TYR A 150 -11.09 -2.52 -3.74
C TYR A 150 -10.45 -3.46 -4.78
N MET A 151 -10.49 -4.77 -4.54
CA MET A 151 -9.88 -5.75 -5.43
C MET A 151 -10.60 -5.82 -6.78
N GLU A 152 -11.93 -5.68 -6.81
CA GLU A 152 -12.68 -5.55 -8.06
C GLU A 152 -12.22 -4.33 -8.85
N GLN A 153 -12.24 -3.15 -8.24
CA GLN A 153 -11.81 -1.90 -8.87
C GLN A 153 -10.36 -1.95 -9.38
N LEU A 154 -9.44 -2.49 -8.58
CA LEU A 154 -8.02 -2.61 -8.92
C LEU A 154 -7.82 -3.42 -10.22
N PHE A 155 -8.54 -4.51 -10.38
CA PHE A 155 -8.42 -5.38 -11.55
C PHE A 155 -9.26 -4.90 -12.73
N ASP A 156 -10.46 -4.36 -12.49
CA ASP A 156 -11.36 -3.92 -13.56
C ASP A 156 -10.92 -2.61 -14.23
N SER A 157 -10.11 -1.81 -13.53
CA SER A 157 -9.49 -0.61 -14.07
C SER A 157 -8.22 -0.87 -14.89
N SER A 158 -7.74 -2.11 -14.96
CA SER A 158 -6.55 -2.48 -15.74
C SER A 158 -6.88 -3.20 -17.04
N SER A 159 -6.22 -2.77 -18.11
CA SER A 159 -6.31 -3.40 -19.42
C SER A 159 -5.22 -4.44 -19.68
N LYS A 160 -4.07 -4.40 -18.98
CA LYS A 160 -2.94 -5.30 -19.26
C LYS A 160 -2.31 -5.89 -18.00
N PHE A 161 -1.95 -5.06 -17.02
CA PHE A 161 -1.16 -5.50 -15.87
C PHE A 161 -1.70 -4.99 -14.53
N VAL A 162 -1.58 -5.82 -13.49
CA VAL A 162 -1.79 -5.41 -12.10
C VAL A 162 -0.54 -5.74 -11.31
N ILE A 163 0.01 -4.77 -10.58
CA ILE A 163 1.12 -5.02 -9.65
C ILE A 163 0.66 -4.77 -8.23
N ILE A 164 0.80 -5.81 -7.41
CA ILE A 164 0.49 -5.79 -5.99
C ILE A 164 1.79 -5.91 -5.20
N TYR A 165 2.01 -5.00 -4.25
CA TYR A 165 3.06 -5.07 -3.26
C TYR A 165 2.42 -5.24 -1.88
N SER A 166 2.34 -6.48 -1.41
CA SER A 166 1.62 -6.85 -0.18
C SER A 166 2.12 -8.17 0.42
N SER A 167 1.78 -8.43 1.67
CA SER A 167 1.88 -9.78 2.24
C SER A 167 0.79 -10.66 1.63
N ASN A 168 1.11 -11.91 1.28
CA ASN A 168 0.13 -12.89 0.77
C ASN A 168 -0.07 -14.04 1.76
N THR A 169 -0.68 -13.77 2.91
CA THR A 169 -0.88 -14.77 3.98
C THR A 169 -2.13 -14.48 4.81
N GLU A 170 -2.74 -15.51 5.38
CA GLU A 170 -3.81 -15.38 6.38
C GLU A 170 -3.28 -15.34 7.82
N LYS A 171 -1.96 -15.51 8.01
CA LYS A 171 -1.36 -15.57 9.36
C LYS A 171 -1.42 -14.20 10.04
N GLN A 172 -2.29 -14.08 11.04
CA GLN A 172 -2.36 -12.91 11.90
C GLN A 172 -1.40 -13.04 13.09
N SER A 173 -0.87 -11.90 13.56
CA SER A 173 -0.07 -11.81 14.78
C SER A 173 -0.92 -11.28 15.92
N SER A 174 -0.82 -11.90 17.11
CA SER A 174 -1.46 -11.40 18.34
C SER A 174 -0.97 -10.00 18.74
N PHE A 175 0.15 -9.54 18.17
CA PHE A 175 0.73 -8.21 18.41
C PHE A 175 0.73 -7.34 17.14
N GLN A 176 -0.30 -7.48 16.29
CA GLN A 176 -0.50 -6.62 15.11
C GLN A 176 -1.35 -5.39 15.42
N ALA A 177 -1.11 -4.31 14.70
CA ALA A 177 -1.90 -3.10 14.86
C ALA A 177 -3.32 -3.29 14.31
N ALA A 178 -4.32 -2.63 14.90
CA ALA A 178 -5.72 -2.77 14.52
C ALA A 178 -6.05 -2.36 13.08
N HIS A 179 -5.20 -1.54 12.45
CA HIS A 179 -5.30 -1.14 11.05
C HIS A 179 -4.61 -2.13 10.09
N VAL A 180 -4.25 -3.33 10.57
CA VAL A 180 -3.58 -4.38 9.79
C VAL A 180 -4.37 -5.68 9.89
N LYS A 181 -4.72 -6.24 8.73
CA LYS A 181 -5.27 -7.59 8.55
C LYS A 181 -4.54 -8.20 7.36
N HIS A 182 -3.69 -9.21 7.60
CA HIS A 182 -3.06 -9.93 6.50
C HIS A 182 -4.12 -10.71 5.72
N ARG A 183 -4.00 -10.73 4.39
CA ARG A 183 -4.94 -11.42 3.50
C ARG A 183 -4.13 -12.24 2.50
N GLN A 184 -4.51 -13.49 2.26
CA GLN A 184 -3.98 -14.26 1.14
C GLN A 184 -4.76 -13.89 -0.13
N PHE A 185 -4.53 -12.66 -0.61
CA PHE A 185 -5.27 -12.07 -1.72
C PHE A 185 -5.16 -12.89 -3.02
N SER A 186 -4.10 -13.69 -3.20
CA SER A 186 -3.95 -14.52 -4.40
C SER A 186 -5.09 -15.52 -4.57
N ARG A 187 -5.62 -16.07 -3.46
CA ARG A 187 -6.78 -16.98 -3.51
C ARG A 187 -8.02 -16.30 -4.06
N TRP A 188 -8.23 -15.02 -3.76
CA TRP A 188 -9.37 -14.29 -4.30
C TRP A 188 -9.21 -14.10 -5.81
N ILE A 189 -8.00 -13.72 -6.27
CA ILE A 189 -7.71 -13.54 -7.69
C ILE A 189 -7.93 -14.85 -8.45
N GLU A 190 -7.35 -15.95 -7.98
CA GLU A 190 -7.47 -17.29 -8.59
C GLU A 190 -8.92 -17.74 -8.75
N ASN A 191 -9.81 -17.38 -7.81
CA ASN A 191 -11.20 -17.81 -7.83
C ASN A 191 -12.12 -16.87 -8.62
N ILE A 192 -11.86 -15.56 -8.57
CA ILE A 192 -12.80 -14.52 -9.05
C ILE A 192 -12.34 -13.85 -10.35
N LYS A 193 -11.03 -13.68 -10.55
CA LYS A 193 -10.40 -12.96 -11.66
C LYS A 193 -9.58 -13.92 -12.52
N GLN A 194 -10.24 -14.96 -13.02
CA GLN A 194 -9.60 -16.10 -13.72
C GLN A 194 -8.89 -15.71 -15.02
N GLU A 195 -9.22 -14.55 -15.59
CA GLU A 195 -8.54 -13.98 -16.75
C GLU A 195 -7.16 -13.39 -16.42
N TRP A 196 -6.79 -13.29 -15.14
CA TRP A 196 -5.51 -12.73 -14.69
C TRP A 196 -4.54 -13.81 -14.23
N ASN A 197 -3.36 -13.86 -14.84
CA ASN A 197 -2.31 -14.83 -14.51
C ASN A 197 -1.17 -14.16 -13.74
N LEU A 198 -0.70 -14.80 -12.67
CA LEU A 198 0.53 -14.38 -12.00
C LEU A 198 1.72 -14.72 -12.90
N ILE A 199 2.37 -13.70 -13.46
CA ILE A 199 3.53 -13.88 -14.36
C ILE A 199 4.87 -13.71 -13.64
N LYS A 200 4.87 -13.05 -12.48
CA LYS A 200 6.10 -12.84 -11.69
C LYS A 200 5.81 -12.61 -10.21
N HIS A 201 6.55 -13.31 -9.36
CA HIS A 201 6.69 -13.01 -7.92
C HIS A 201 8.12 -12.56 -7.67
N ILE A 202 8.31 -11.43 -6.99
CA ILE A 202 9.62 -10.88 -6.65
C ILE A 202 9.68 -10.71 -5.12
N PRO A 203 10.41 -11.59 -4.41
CA PRO A 203 10.62 -11.45 -2.98
C PRO A 203 11.26 -10.11 -2.61
N ASN A 204 10.93 -9.60 -1.43
CA ASN A 204 11.54 -8.39 -0.92
C ASN A 204 13.06 -8.54 -0.81
N LYS A 205 13.80 -7.55 -1.33
CA LYS A 205 15.27 -7.48 -1.14
C LYS A 205 15.65 -7.33 0.34
N TYR A 206 14.74 -6.82 1.17
CA TYR A 206 14.91 -6.60 2.60
C TYR A 206 13.83 -7.36 3.39
N PRO A 207 13.92 -8.70 3.48
CA PRO A 207 12.93 -9.51 4.16
C PRO A 207 12.87 -9.17 5.65
N TYR A 208 11.69 -9.29 6.26
CA TYR A 208 11.43 -8.88 7.63
C TYR A 208 12.39 -9.47 8.66
N THR A 209 13.07 -8.61 9.42
CA THR A 209 14.02 -8.99 10.49
C THR A 209 13.52 -8.60 11.89
N GLY A 210 12.28 -8.15 12.02
CA GLY A 210 11.75 -7.57 13.27
C GLY A 210 11.85 -6.05 13.36
N GLU A 211 12.38 -5.40 12.33
CA GLU A 211 12.55 -3.94 12.25
C GLU A 211 11.83 -3.35 11.04
N ASP A 212 10.65 -2.77 11.28
CA ASP A 212 9.75 -2.25 10.23
C ASP A 212 10.34 -1.08 9.40
N GLN A 213 11.41 -0.42 9.89
CA GLN A 213 12.07 0.68 9.18
C GLN A 213 13.08 0.20 8.13
N ALA A 214 13.53 -1.05 8.25
CA ALA A 214 14.63 -1.59 7.47
C ALA A 214 14.28 -2.91 6.79
N SER A 215 13.08 -3.43 6.99
CA SER A 215 12.69 -4.74 6.51
C SER A 215 11.17 -4.83 6.34
N SER A 216 10.69 -5.69 5.44
CA SER A 216 9.26 -5.84 5.16
C SER A 216 8.84 -7.29 4.95
N LEU A 217 7.57 -7.58 5.25
CA LEU A 217 6.90 -8.87 5.03
C LEU A 217 6.22 -8.96 3.65
N VAL A 218 6.35 -7.92 2.84
CA VAL A 218 5.59 -7.76 1.61
C VAL A 218 6.49 -7.98 0.39
N ASP A 219 5.95 -8.62 -0.63
CA ASP A 219 6.64 -8.93 -1.88
C ASP A 219 5.86 -8.33 -3.06
N PHE A 220 6.48 -8.31 -4.24
CA PHE A 220 5.78 -7.96 -5.49
C PHE A 220 5.14 -9.18 -6.13
N TYR A 221 3.91 -9.02 -6.58
CA TYR A 221 3.13 -9.97 -7.37
C TYR A 221 2.62 -9.24 -8.60
N ILE A 222 3.03 -9.72 -9.78
CA ILE A 222 2.74 -9.10 -11.07
C ILE A 222 1.80 -10.02 -11.85
N TYR A 223 0.62 -9.49 -12.16
CA TYR A 223 -0.40 -10.18 -12.93
C TYR A 223 -0.51 -9.59 -14.33
N GLU A 224 -0.76 -10.45 -15.31
CA GLU A 224 -1.03 -10.09 -16.71
C GLU A 224 -2.41 -10.62 -17.11
N LYS A 225 -3.17 -9.81 -17.83
CA LYS A 225 -4.47 -10.20 -18.37
C LYS A 225 -4.26 -11.11 -19.57
N SER A 226 -5.01 -12.22 -19.62
CA SER A 226 -5.03 -13.18 -20.72
C SER A 226 -5.63 -12.61 -22.00
#